data_AF-A0A842QH19-F1
#
_entry.id   AF-A0A842QH19-F1
#
_cell.length_a   1.000
_cell.length_b   1.000
_cell.length_c   1.000
_cell.angle_alpha   90.00
_cell.angle_beta   90.00
_cell.angle_gamma   90.00
#
_symmetry.space_group_name_H-M   'P 1'
#
loop_
_entity.id
_entity.type
_entity.pdbx_description
1 polymer ?
#
loop_
_entity_poly.entity_id
_entity_poly.type
_entity_poly.pdbx_seq_one_letter_code
_entity_poly.pdbx_strand_id
1 'polypeptide(L)'
;MARRNALLIVVTTLLILIAVSPSETTAARTGPNRTIAPSAQVFTIDEFTYRVSFRLSDGVEVLLLRGSFELLYYYQHHHPTVSKHHISAVFGFYYAKSALGRTLIRSAEVDRVAFYPMWSSFSGHTYDWVDTGPALQLNDTLVDGQMIGTRPMITNKPLSRYLPSFGGIFVFEGLTIKLRDGTSIRVGEDPIRIALEKESSKMDPRGSIEAMNANLSYESSVRLMTLTIPSGGVSGIITADMLTAVSLAGIGIVAATVFILQRTNRIHVSLDRIRSMLQQRQEEGEPES
;
A
#
# COMPACT_ATOMS: atom_id res chain seq x y z
N MET A 1 35.58 15.76 19.04
CA MET A 1 35.42 14.66 18.05
C MET A 1 34.20 13.77 18.33
N ALA A 2 33.92 13.37 19.58
CA ALA A 2 32.77 12.51 19.93
C ALA A 2 31.39 13.01 19.47
N ARG A 3 31.10 14.33 19.56
CA ARG A 3 29.82 14.91 19.10
C ARG A 3 29.54 14.73 17.61
N ARG A 4 30.58 14.68 16.78
CA ARG A 4 30.45 14.56 15.31
C ARG A 4 30.17 13.12 14.88
N ASN A 5 30.69 12.14 15.64
CA ASN A 5 30.41 10.72 15.42
C ASN A 5 29.01 10.33 15.94
N ALA A 6 28.57 10.91 17.05
CA ALA A 6 27.20 10.71 17.55
C ALA A 6 26.15 11.27 16.56
N LEU A 7 26.41 12.44 15.97
CA LEU A 7 25.54 13.02 14.94
C LEU A 7 25.46 12.12 13.70
N LEU A 8 26.59 11.55 13.26
CA LEU A 8 26.63 10.65 12.12
C LEU A 8 25.80 9.39 12.38
N ILE A 9 25.94 8.78 13.56
CA ILE A 9 25.16 7.59 13.94
C ILE A 9 23.66 7.92 13.93
N VAL A 10 23.24 9.02 14.58
CA VAL A 10 21.83 9.42 14.62
C VAL A 10 21.26 9.69 13.22
N VAL A 11 21.99 10.40 12.37
CA VAL A 11 21.58 10.67 10.98
C VAL A 11 21.50 9.39 10.15
N THR A 12 22.40 8.44 10.38
CA THR A 12 22.42 7.15 9.66
C THR A 12 21.26 6.27 10.10
N THR A 13 20.97 6.20 11.40
CA THR A 13 19.81 5.47 11.93
C THR A 13 18.50 6.08 11.40
N LEU A 14 18.42 7.41 11.34
CA LEU A 14 17.28 8.13 10.79
C LEU A 14 17.10 7.85 9.27
N LEU A 15 18.19 7.82 8.50
CA LEU A 15 18.17 7.46 7.08
C LEU A 15 17.74 6.01 6.83
N ILE A 16 18.13 5.08 7.69
CA ILE A 16 17.68 3.68 7.63
C ILE A 16 16.18 3.58 7.92
N LEU A 17 15.68 4.28 8.93
CA LEU A 17 14.24 4.35 9.21
C LEU A 17 13.45 4.95 8.04
N ILE A 18 13.98 5.98 7.37
CA ILE A 18 13.35 6.60 6.20
C ILE A 18 13.39 5.66 4.97
N ALA A 19 14.48 4.89 4.77
CA ALA A 19 14.59 3.96 3.65
C ALA A 19 13.66 2.73 3.76
N VAL A 20 13.24 2.38 4.99
CA VAL A 20 12.27 1.31 5.26
C VAL A 20 10.81 1.80 5.15
N SER A 21 10.60 3.09 4.85
CA SER A 21 9.26 3.61 4.56
C SER A 21 8.66 2.84 3.37
N PRO A 22 7.40 2.38 3.45
CA PRO A 22 6.77 1.68 2.35
C PRO A 22 6.72 2.62 1.15
N SER A 23 7.46 2.25 0.08
CA SER A 23 7.54 3.03 -1.15
C SER A 23 6.16 3.54 -1.57
N GLU A 24 6.05 4.83 -1.87
CA GLU A 24 4.92 5.41 -2.59
C GLU A 24 4.93 4.92 -4.03
N THR A 25 4.74 3.61 -4.22
CA THR A 25 4.57 3.04 -5.55
C THR A 25 3.16 3.41 -6.01
N THR A 26 3.06 4.44 -6.83
CA THR A 26 1.81 4.79 -7.52
C THR A 26 1.36 3.55 -8.29
N ALA A 27 0.08 3.17 -8.19
CA ALA A 27 -0.45 2.07 -9.00
C ALA A 27 -0.13 2.36 -10.47
N ALA A 28 0.47 1.40 -11.17
CA ALA A 28 0.80 1.56 -12.58
C ALA A 28 -0.51 1.72 -13.37
N ARG A 29 -0.70 2.89 -13.96
CA ARG A 29 -1.92 3.32 -14.66
C ARG A 29 -2.13 2.46 -15.91
N THR A 30 -2.71 1.27 -15.75
CA THR A 30 -3.28 0.52 -16.88
C THR A 30 -4.63 1.16 -17.17
N GLY A 31 -4.60 2.17 -18.05
CA GLY A 31 -5.81 2.84 -18.48
C GLY A 31 -6.79 1.83 -19.09
N PRO A 32 -8.10 1.87 -18.74
CA PRO A 32 -9.06 0.99 -19.38
C PRO A 32 -9.07 1.24 -20.89
N ASN A 33 -9.17 0.15 -21.66
CA ASN A 33 -9.17 0.16 -23.12
C ASN A 33 -10.23 1.16 -23.63
N ARG A 34 -9.78 2.23 -24.27
CA ARG A 34 -10.61 3.40 -24.62
C ARG A 34 -11.37 3.13 -25.92
N THR A 35 -12.56 2.55 -25.86
CA THR A 35 -13.50 2.60 -26.98
C THR A 35 -14.38 3.85 -26.84
N ILE A 36 -13.81 5.02 -27.18
CA ILE A 36 -14.53 6.30 -27.16
C ILE A 36 -15.10 6.54 -28.57
N ALA A 37 -16.39 6.86 -28.66
CA ALA A 37 -16.99 7.25 -29.94
C ALA A 37 -16.22 8.46 -30.52
N PRO A 38 -15.92 8.49 -31.84
CA PRO A 38 -15.03 9.49 -32.46
C PRO A 38 -15.38 10.97 -32.23
N SER A 39 -16.60 11.27 -31.76
CA SER A 39 -17.13 12.62 -31.54
C SER A 39 -17.24 13.05 -30.06
N ALA A 40 -16.78 12.23 -29.10
CA ALA A 40 -16.85 12.54 -27.67
C ALA A 40 -15.48 12.96 -27.11
N GLN A 41 -15.42 14.14 -26.50
CA GLN A 41 -14.25 14.58 -25.72
C GLN A 41 -14.42 14.16 -24.26
N VAL A 42 -13.35 13.66 -23.66
CA VAL A 42 -13.33 13.22 -22.25
C VAL A 42 -12.40 14.12 -21.46
N PHE A 43 -12.91 14.63 -20.33
CA PHE A 43 -12.18 15.55 -19.46
C PHE A 43 -12.20 15.03 -18.03
N THR A 44 -11.05 15.13 -17.36
CA THR A 44 -10.93 14.86 -15.92
C THR A 44 -11.34 16.11 -15.15
N ILE A 45 -12.27 15.94 -14.21
CA ILE A 45 -12.76 17.00 -13.31
C ILE A 45 -11.90 17.03 -12.07
N ASP A 46 -11.70 15.86 -11.48
CA ASP A 46 -10.95 15.70 -10.24
C ASP A 46 -10.40 14.27 -10.14
N GLU A 47 -9.36 14.10 -9.34
CA GLU A 47 -8.74 12.81 -9.07
C GLU A 47 -8.20 12.73 -7.64
N PHE A 48 -8.10 11.50 -7.14
CA PHE A 48 -7.38 11.22 -5.90
C PHE A 48 -6.87 9.78 -5.85
N THR A 49 -5.91 9.57 -4.95
CA THR A 49 -5.42 8.24 -4.60
C THR A 49 -5.65 7.97 -3.13
N TYR A 50 -5.84 6.71 -2.79
CA TYR A 50 -6.05 6.29 -1.41
C TYR A 50 -5.40 4.94 -1.15
N ARG A 51 -4.95 4.74 0.09
CA ARG A 51 -4.31 3.51 0.56
C ARG A 51 -5.07 2.96 1.75
N VAL A 52 -5.32 1.65 1.75
CA VAL A 52 -5.86 0.93 2.92
C VAL A 52 -4.87 -0.15 3.31
N SER A 53 -4.27 0.02 4.49
CA SER A 53 -3.30 -0.89 5.10
C SER A 53 -4.02 -1.81 6.07
N PHE A 54 -3.93 -3.12 5.86
CA PHE A 54 -4.36 -4.12 6.83
C PHE A 54 -3.14 -4.53 7.64
N ARG A 55 -3.17 -4.27 8.94
CA ARG A 55 -2.08 -4.52 9.87
C ARG A 55 -2.49 -5.51 10.93
N LEU A 56 -1.55 -6.32 11.38
CA LEU A 56 -1.71 -7.12 12.58
C LEU A 56 -1.54 -6.26 13.84
N SER A 57 -1.92 -6.78 14.99
CA SER A 57 -1.86 -6.07 16.28
C SER A 57 -0.44 -5.72 16.74
N ASP A 58 0.58 -6.36 16.16
CA ASP A 58 1.99 -6.04 16.34
C ASP A 58 2.50 -4.91 15.41
N GLY A 59 1.63 -4.35 14.57
CA GLY A 59 1.93 -3.26 13.65
C GLY A 59 2.44 -3.70 12.26
N VAL A 60 2.55 -5.00 12.00
CA VAL A 60 2.97 -5.53 10.69
C VAL A 60 1.87 -5.32 9.66
N GLU A 61 2.16 -4.58 8.58
CA GLU A 61 1.32 -4.58 7.39
C GLU A 61 1.37 -5.96 6.74
N VAL A 62 0.21 -6.51 6.39
CA VAL A 62 0.09 -7.81 5.72
C VAL A 62 -0.47 -7.62 4.30
N LEU A 63 -1.52 -6.82 4.15
CA LEU A 63 -2.16 -6.54 2.87
C LEU A 63 -2.31 -5.03 2.68
N LEU A 64 -2.08 -4.56 1.47
CA LEU A 64 -2.26 -3.17 1.07
C LEU A 64 -3.17 -3.10 -0.16
N LEU A 65 -4.28 -2.37 -0.02
CA LEU A 65 -5.09 -1.92 -1.14
C LEU A 65 -4.65 -0.51 -1.54
N ARG A 66 -4.46 -0.28 -2.83
CA ARG A 66 -4.27 1.06 -3.41
C ARG A 66 -5.36 1.36 -4.41
N GLY A 67 -6.05 2.47 -4.23
CA GLY A 67 -7.05 2.98 -5.17
C GLY A 67 -6.60 4.25 -5.86
N SER A 68 -6.93 4.39 -7.13
CA SER A 68 -6.87 5.63 -7.90
C SER A 68 -8.25 5.90 -8.49
N PHE A 69 -8.76 7.10 -8.25
CA PHE A 69 -10.10 7.51 -8.63
C PHE A 69 -10.01 8.76 -9.50
N GLU A 70 -10.75 8.78 -10.60
CA GLU A 70 -10.89 9.93 -11.49
C GLU A 70 -12.37 10.18 -11.74
N LEU A 71 -12.82 11.41 -11.53
CA LEU A 71 -14.12 11.87 -11.97
C LEU A 71 -13.98 12.44 -13.39
N LEU A 72 -14.74 11.90 -14.32
CA LEU A 72 -14.68 12.24 -15.74
C LEU A 72 -16.03 12.77 -16.23
N TYR A 73 -16.02 13.71 -17.17
CA TYR A 73 -17.21 14.03 -17.96
C TYR A 73 -16.97 13.88 -19.46
N TYR A 74 -18.03 13.51 -20.16
CA TYR A 74 -18.05 13.33 -21.61
C TYR A 74 -18.84 14.48 -22.25
N TYR A 75 -18.17 15.20 -23.15
CA TYR A 75 -18.75 16.30 -23.91
C TYR A 75 -18.95 15.88 -25.38
N GLN A 76 -20.16 16.06 -25.90
CA GLN A 76 -20.50 15.82 -27.30
C GLN A 76 -20.81 17.15 -27.98
N HIS A 77 -20.04 17.51 -29.00
CA HIS A 77 -20.07 18.85 -29.61
C HIS A 77 -21.45 19.27 -30.16
N HIS A 78 -22.31 18.32 -30.53
CA HIS A 78 -23.64 18.59 -31.10
C HIS A 78 -24.76 18.70 -30.06
N HIS A 79 -24.47 18.51 -28.76
CA HIS A 79 -25.39 18.76 -27.65
C HIS A 79 -24.65 19.61 -26.59
N PRO A 80 -25.01 20.89 -26.36
CA PRO A 80 -24.26 21.79 -25.47
C PRO A 80 -24.35 21.46 -23.97
N THR A 81 -24.80 20.26 -23.60
CA THR A 81 -24.97 19.82 -22.22
C THR A 81 -23.87 18.83 -21.84
N VAL A 82 -23.49 18.81 -20.56
CA VAL A 82 -22.66 17.74 -20.03
C VAL A 82 -23.43 16.45 -20.21
N SER A 83 -22.94 15.58 -21.09
CA SER A 83 -23.74 14.43 -21.51
C SER A 83 -23.73 13.33 -20.46
N LYS A 84 -22.58 13.06 -19.83
CA LYS A 84 -22.39 11.92 -18.91
C LYS A 84 -21.25 12.17 -17.92
N HIS A 85 -21.42 11.75 -16.66
CA HIS A 85 -20.32 11.59 -15.71
C HIS A 85 -19.97 10.11 -15.54
N HIS A 86 -18.68 9.86 -15.41
CA HIS A 86 -18.13 8.56 -15.10
C HIS A 86 -17.17 8.67 -13.92
N ILE A 87 -17.14 7.65 -13.07
CA ILE A 87 -16.05 7.46 -12.12
C ILE A 87 -15.16 6.39 -12.73
N SER A 88 -13.88 6.70 -12.95
CA SER A 88 -12.86 5.71 -13.26
C SER A 88 -12.19 5.32 -11.94
N ALA A 89 -12.18 4.04 -11.60
CA ALA A 89 -11.54 3.56 -10.39
C ALA A 89 -10.61 2.39 -10.74
N VAL A 90 -9.36 2.45 -10.28
CA VAL A 90 -8.33 1.42 -10.47
C VAL A 90 -7.78 1.02 -9.12
N PHE A 91 -7.68 -0.27 -8.89
CA PHE A 91 -7.33 -0.87 -7.61
C PHE A 91 -6.17 -1.84 -7.78
N GLY A 92 -5.21 -1.76 -6.87
CA GLY A 92 -4.09 -2.69 -6.76
C GLY A 92 -4.08 -3.36 -5.39
N PHE A 93 -3.89 -4.68 -5.37
CA PHE A 93 -3.69 -5.46 -4.14
C PHE A 93 -2.22 -5.84 -4.02
N TYR A 94 -1.61 -5.61 -2.85
CA TYR A 94 -0.19 -5.86 -2.63
C TYR A 94 0.02 -6.59 -1.32
N TYR A 95 0.79 -7.67 -1.37
CA TYR A 95 1.21 -8.38 -0.18
C TYR A 95 2.42 -7.69 0.42
N ALA A 96 2.42 -7.59 1.74
CA ALA A 96 3.54 -7.01 2.44
C ALA A 96 4.81 -7.86 2.29
N LYS A 97 5.93 -7.16 2.30
CA LYS A 97 7.27 -7.74 2.22
C LYS A 97 8.04 -7.40 3.48
N SER A 98 8.88 -8.32 3.93
CA SER A 98 9.84 -8.07 5.00
C SER A 98 10.88 -7.01 4.59
N ALA A 99 11.70 -6.59 5.55
CA ALA A 99 12.84 -5.70 5.28
C ALA A 99 13.82 -6.25 4.23
N LEU A 100 13.87 -7.58 4.06
CA LEU A 100 14.69 -8.26 3.05
C LEU A 100 13.92 -8.56 1.75
N GLY A 101 12.71 -8.01 1.60
CA GLY A 101 11.89 -8.17 0.40
C GLY A 101 11.13 -9.49 0.29
N ARG A 102 11.09 -10.31 1.34
CA ARG A 102 10.37 -11.60 1.35
C ARG A 102 8.89 -11.38 1.59
N THR A 103 8.02 -11.94 0.74
CA THR A 103 6.56 -11.85 0.94
C THR A 103 6.14 -12.57 2.22
N LEU A 104 5.42 -11.88 3.09
CA LEU A 104 4.96 -12.40 4.39
C LEU A 104 3.70 -13.27 4.27
N ILE A 105 2.86 -12.92 3.30
CA ILE A 105 1.63 -13.64 2.96
C ILE A 105 1.93 -14.75 1.95
N ARG A 106 1.26 -15.88 2.12
CA ARG A 106 1.13 -16.93 1.11
C ARG A 106 -0.06 -16.69 0.18
N SER A 107 -1.24 -16.42 0.75
CA SER A 107 -2.45 -16.04 0.00
C SER A 107 -3.35 -15.10 0.81
N ALA A 108 -4.10 -14.26 0.09
CA ALA A 108 -5.23 -13.51 0.62
C ALA A 108 -6.49 -13.98 -0.12
N GLU A 109 -7.37 -14.64 0.62
CA GLU A 109 -8.59 -15.27 0.10
C GLU A 109 -9.81 -14.47 0.55
N VAL A 110 -10.84 -14.44 -0.29
CA VAL A 110 -12.07 -13.68 -0.07
C VAL A 110 -13.25 -14.48 -0.60
N ASP A 111 -14.38 -14.44 0.10
CA ASP A 111 -15.63 -14.96 -0.45
C ASP A 111 -16.06 -14.03 -1.60
N ARG A 112 -15.99 -12.73 -1.35
CA ARG A 112 -16.28 -11.68 -2.32
C ARG A 112 -15.59 -10.36 -1.96
N VAL A 113 -15.07 -9.66 -2.95
CA VAL A 113 -14.71 -8.24 -2.86
C VAL A 113 -15.48 -7.48 -3.92
N ALA A 114 -16.25 -6.49 -3.49
CA ALA A 114 -17.09 -5.69 -4.36
C ALA A 114 -16.77 -4.20 -4.20
N PHE A 115 -16.81 -3.46 -5.31
CA PHE A 115 -16.71 -2.00 -5.33
C PHE A 115 -18.00 -1.39 -5.86
N TYR A 116 -18.55 -0.46 -5.09
CA TYR A 116 -19.77 0.29 -5.41
C TYR A 116 -19.42 1.77 -5.54
N PRO A 117 -19.54 2.39 -6.73
CA PRO A 117 -19.30 3.82 -6.88
C PRO A 117 -20.31 4.61 -6.05
N MET A 118 -19.84 5.73 -5.51
CA MET A 118 -20.65 6.66 -4.71
C MET A 118 -20.33 8.10 -5.12
N TRP A 119 -21.34 8.96 -5.15
CA TRP A 119 -21.19 10.39 -5.42
C TRP A 119 -22.32 11.20 -4.81
N SER A 120 -22.06 12.48 -4.58
CA SER A 120 -23.09 13.42 -4.15
C SER A 120 -23.48 14.37 -5.28
N SER A 121 -24.76 14.73 -5.31
CA SER A 121 -25.29 15.81 -6.16
C SER A 121 -25.17 17.17 -5.49
N PHE A 122 -25.26 18.24 -6.27
CA PHE A 122 -25.25 19.62 -5.75
C PHE A 122 -26.41 19.92 -4.79
N SER A 123 -27.55 19.21 -4.89
CA SER A 123 -28.67 19.35 -3.97
C SER A 123 -28.47 18.62 -2.63
N GLY A 124 -27.29 18.04 -2.41
CA GLY A 124 -26.93 17.37 -1.15
C GLY A 124 -27.40 15.91 -1.05
N HIS A 125 -27.97 15.33 -2.11
CA HIS A 125 -28.29 13.90 -2.13
C HIS A 125 -27.06 13.07 -2.50
N THR A 126 -26.77 12.07 -1.68
CA THR A 126 -25.78 11.03 -1.94
C THR A 126 -26.43 9.88 -2.72
N TYR A 127 -25.72 9.36 -3.71
CA TYR A 127 -26.10 8.22 -4.50
C TYR A 127 -24.97 7.20 -4.44
N ASP A 128 -25.35 5.93 -4.32
CA ASP A 128 -24.44 4.81 -4.40
C ASP A 128 -25.08 3.67 -5.21
N TRP A 129 -24.28 2.66 -5.51
CA TRP A 129 -24.71 1.48 -6.26
C TRP A 129 -24.93 0.24 -5.39
N VAL A 130 -24.93 0.36 -4.07
CA VAL A 130 -25.01 -0.79 -3.16
C VAL A 130 -26.23 -1.66 -3.50
N ASP A 131 -27.37 -1.05 -3.80
CA ASP A 131 -28.61 -1.75 -4.17
C ASP A 131 -28.74 -2.04 -5.68
N THR A 132 -27.90 -1.42 -6.52
CA THR A 132 -27.95 -1.57 -8.00
C THR A 132 -27.05 -2.69 -8.49
N GLY A 133 -26.00 -3.01 -7.73
CA GLY A 133 -24.99 -4.02 -8.05
C GLY A 133 -23.59 -3.43 -8.20
N PRO A 134 -22.56 -4.27 -8.04
CA PRO A 134 -21.18 -3.79 -8.00
C PRO A 134 -20.67 -3.37 -9.37
N ALA A 135 -19.89 -2.27 -9.42
CA ALA A 135 -19.17 -1.88 -10.63
C ALA A 135 -17.95 -2.78 -10.90
N LEU A 136 -17.47 -3.46 -9.85
CA LEU A 136 -16.42 -4.47 -9.93
C LEU A 136 -16.65 -5.50 -8.82
N GLN A 137 -16.49 -6.78 -9.16
CA GLN A 137 -16.50 -7.88 -8.19
C GLN A 137 -15.35 -8.84 -8.46
N LEU A 138 -14.72 -9.32 -7.39
CA LEU A 138 -13.71 -10.38 -7.37
C LEU A 138 -14.12 -11.43 -6.35
N ASN A 139 -13.81 -12.69 -6.66
CA ASN A 139 -14.08 -13.82 -5.78
C ASN A 139 -12.79 -14.62 -5.56
N ASP A 140 -12.79 -15.48 -4.55
CA ASP A 140 -11.78 -16.48 -4.22
C ASP A 140 -10.44 -15.93 -3.71
N THR A 141 -9.64 -15.28 -4.56
CA THR A 141 -8.26 -14.90 -4.20
C THR A 141 -7.85 -13.54 -4.75
N LEU A 142 -7.28 -12.72 -3.88
CA LEU A 142 -6.66 -11.44 -4.23
C LEU A 142 -5.20 -11.67 -4.59
N VAL A 143 -4.81 -11.43 -5.83
CA VAL A 143 -3.45 -11.74 -6.32
C VAL A 143 -2.49 -10.57 -6.04
N ASP A 144 -1.27 -10.87 -5.56
CA ASP A 144 -0.23 -9.86 -5.32
C ASP A 144 0.15 -9.12 -6.61
N GLY A 145 0.11 -7.79 -6.56
CA GLY A 145 0.37 -6.92 -7.71
C GLY A 145 -0.77 -6.86 -8.73
N GLN A 146 -1.89 -7.55 -8.50
CA GLN A 146 -3.04 -7.50 -9.40
C GLN A 146 -3.63 -6.10 -9.43
N MET A 147 -3.81 -5.58 -10.65
CA MET A 147 -4.46 -4.31 -10.89
C MET A 147 -5.74 -4.52 -11.68
N ILE A 148 -6.83 -3.95 -11.19
CA ILE A 148 -8.15 -4.08 -11.82
C ILE A 148 -8.82 -2.72 -11.80
N GLY A 149 -9.50 -2.38 -12.89
CA GLY A 149 -10.19 -1.10 -13.01
C GLY A 149 -11.61 -1.24 -13.54
N THR A 150 -12.43 -0.27 -13.18
CA THR A 150 -13.80 -0.12 -13.68
C THR A 150 -14.07 1.35 -14.04
N ARG A 151 -15.01 1.59 -14.93
CA ARG A 151 -15.42 2.94 -15.34
C ARG A 151 -16.93 3.06 -15.52
N PRO A 152 -17.71 2.87 -14.44
CA PRO A 152 -19.14 3.04 -14.48
C PRO A 152 -19.56 4.45 -14.92
N MET A 153 -20.63 4.53 -15.71
CA MET A 153 -21.36 5.78 -15.93
C MET A 153 -22.26 6.02 -14.72
N ILE A 154 -22.00 7.08 -13.96
CA ILE A 154 -22.76 7.37 -12.73
C ILE A 154 -23.98 8.26 -12.99
N THR A 155 -23.98 9.06 -14.05
CA THR A 155 -25.18 9.79 -14.49
C THR A 155 -25.08 10.17 -15.96
N ASN A 156 -26.22 10.12 -16.66
CA ASN A 156 -26.40 10.53 -18.06
C ASN A 156 -27.21 11.83 -18.22
N LYS A 157 -27.56 12.48 -17.11
CA LYS A 157 -28.26 13.78 -17.09
C LYS A 157 -27.65 14.74 -16.06
N PRO A 158 -26.32 14.93 -16.04
CA PRO A 158 -25.75 15.83 -15.06
C PRO A 158 -26.11 17.28 -15.37
N LEU A 159 -26.77 17.94 -14.42
CA LEU A 159 -27.09 19.37 -14.48
C LEU A 159 -25.86 20.27 -14.23
N SER A 160 -24.74 19.71 -13.76
CA SER A 160 -23.51 20.43 -13.42
C SER A 160 -22.27 19.63 -13.80
N ARG A 161 -21.17 20.33 -14.12
CA ARG A 161 -19.81 19.75 -14.28
C ARG A 161 -19.17 19.38 -12.95
N TYR A 162 -19.72 19.87 -11.85
CA TYR A 162 -19.15 19.73 -10.51
C TYR A 162 -19.99 18.77 -9.68
N LEU A 163 -19.33 17.80 -9.06
CA LEU A 163 -19.91 16.95 -8.02
C LEU A 163 -19.29 17.33 -6.66
N PRO A 164 -20.10 17.61 -5.62
CA PRO A 164 -19.59 17.90 -4.28
C PRO A 164 -18.70 16.82 -3.69
N SER A 165 -18.94 15.56 -4.04
CA SER A 165 -18.08 14.46 -3.64
C SER A 165 -18.19 13.26 -4.56
N PHE A 166 -17.13 12.45 -4.61
CA PHE A 166 -17.10 11.20 -5.36
C PHE A 166 -16.14 10.19 -4.73
N GLY A 167 -16.35 8.92 -5.06
CA GLY A 167 -15.53 7.82 -4.60
C GLY A 167 -16.28 6.49 -4.70
N GLY A 168 -16.26 5.71 -3.62
CA GLY A 168 -17.07 4.51 -3.53
C GLY A 168 -16.82 3.70 -2.27
N ILE A 169 -17.59 2.62 -2.13
CA ILE A 169 -17.57 1.71 -1.00
C ILE A 169 -16.97 0.39 -1.45
N PHE A 170 -15.96 -0.06 -0.71
CA PHE A 170 -15.44 -1.41 -0.78
C PHE A 170 -16.12 -2.30 0.24
N VAL A 171 -16.59 -3.47 -0.20
CA VAL A 171 -17.14 -4.49 0.67
C VAL A 171 -16.27 -5.73 0.55
N PHE A 172 -15.61 -6.09 1.65
CA PHE A 172 -14.83 -7.33 1.78
C PHE A 172 -15.64 -8.35 2.57
N GLU A 173 -15.96 -9.47 1.94
CA GLU A 173 -16.67 -10.59 2.55
C GLU A 173 -15.71 -11.75 2.76
N GLY A 174 -15.60 -12.20 4.02
CA GLY A 174 -14.81 -13.37 4.38
C GLY A 174 -13.31 -13.28 4.11
N LEU A 175 -12.73 -12.08 4.16
CA LEU A 175 -11.30 -11.89 3.97
C LEU A 175 -10.49 -12.75 4.94
N THR A 176 -9.67 -13.64 4.39
CA THR A 176 -8.81 -14.56 5.12
C THR A 176 -7.38 -14.45 4.60
N ILE A 177 -6.44 -14.14 5.50
CA ILE A 177 -5.02 -13.98 5.19
C ILE A 177 -4.27 -15.21 5.68
N LYS A 178 -3.59 -15.91 4.77
CA LYS A 178 -2.72 -17.04 5.11
C LYS A 178 -1.27 -16.58 5.07
N LEU A 179 -0.61 -16.60 6.22
CA LEU A 179 0.81 -16.29 6.35
C LEU A 179 1.68 -17.44 5.83
N ARG A 180 2.95 -17.13 5.52
CA ARG A 180 3.90 -18.15 5.04
C ARG A 180 4.21 -19.25 6.04
N ASP A 181 4.06 -18.99 7.32
CA ASP A 181 4.24 -20.00 8.39
C ASP A 181 3.02 -20.95 8.52
N GLY A 182 1.98 -20.77 7.70
CA GLY A 182 0.77 -21.59 7.71
C GLY A 182 -0.37 -21.02 8.56
N THR A 183 -0.11 -19.96 9.34
CA THR A 183 -1.14 -19.30 10.15
C THR A 183 -2.21 -18.71 9.23
N SER A 184 -3.48 -18.97 9.53
CA SER A 184 -4.63 -18.41 8.81
C SER A 184 -5.38 -17.45 9.72
N ILE A 185 -5.60 -16.23 9.23
CA ILE A 185 -6.19 -15.12 9.99
C ILE A 185 -7.45 -14.68 9.24
N ARG A 186 -8.62 -14.85 9.85
CA ARG A 186 -9.86 -14.29 9.31
C ARG A 186 -10.02 -12.84 9.78
N VAL A 187 -10.23 -11.93 8.84
CA VAL A 187 -10.32 -10.49 9.08
C VAL A 187 -11.79 -10.14 9.31
N GLY A 188 -12.18 -10.08 10.58
CA GLY A 188 -13.57 -9.82 10.99
C GLY A 188 -14.50 -11.03 10.77
N GLU A 189 -15.64 -11.03 11.45
CA GLU A 189 -16.68 -12.04 11.25
C GLU A 189 -17.70 -11.60 10.19
N ASP A 190 -17.98 -10.30 10.15
CA ASP A 190 -18.93 -9.65 9.23
C ASP A 190 -18.23 -8.99 8.03
N PRO A 191 -18.96 -8.69 6.95
CA PRO A 191 -18.44 -7.92 5.84
C PRO A 191 -17.86 -6.57 6.27
N ILE A 192 -16.62 -6.29 5.86
CA ILE A 192 -15.95 -5.02 6.13
C ILE A 192 -16.33 -4.03 5.04
N ARG A 193 -16.96 -2.91 5.42
CA ARG A 193 -17.39 -1.85 4.51
C ARG A 193 -16.51 -0.63 4.67
N ILE A 194 -15.69 -0.34 3.66
CA ILE A 194 -14.73 0.76 3.63
C ILE A 194 -15.20 1.80 2.62
N ALA A 195 -15.68 2.93 3.09
CA ALA A 195 -16.01 4.07 2.25
C ALA A 195 -14.76 4.89 1.97
N LEU A 196 -14.49 5.15 0.70
CA LEU A 196 -13.38 5.96 0.22
C LEU A 196 -13.95 7.13 -0.58
N GLU A 197 -13.86 8.34 -0.04
CA GLU A 197 -14.50 9.51 -0.63
C GLU A 197 -13.57 10.74 -0.62
N LYS A 198 -13.74 11.57 -1.65
CA LYS A 198 -13.20 12.93 -1.67
C LYS A 198 -14.34 13.93 -1.85
N GLU A 199 -14.43 14.87 -0.91
CA GLU A 199 -15.21 16.10 -1.09
C GLU A 199 -14.43 17.04 -2.01
N SER A 200 -15.07 17.61 -3.03
CA SER A 200 -14.43 18.53 -3.98
C SER A 200 -13.99 19.85 -3.37
N SER A 201 -14.55 20.23 -2.22
CA SER A 201 -14.10 21.38 -1.43
C SER A 201 -12.81 21.10 -0.65
N LYS A 202 -12.39 19.84 -0.54
CA LYS A 202 -11.20 19.41 0.22
C LYS A 202 -10.14 18.86 -0.73
N MET A 203 -8.90 19.24 -0.48
CA MET A 203 -7.74 18.67 -1.19
C MET A 203 -7.54 17.17 -0.88
N ASP A 204 -8.02 16.73 0.28
CA ASP A 204 -7.62 15.47 0.89
C ASP A 204 -8.79 14.47 0.97
N PRO A 205 -8.67 13.29 0.32
CA PRO A 205 -9.64 12.22 0.49
C PRO A 205 -9.56 11.64 1.91
N ARG A 206 -10.68 11.15 2.42
CA ARG A 206 -10.77 10.45 3.70
C ARG A 206 -11.50 9.13 3.53
N GLY A 207 -10.95 8.10 4.18
CA GLY A 207 -11.59 6.79 4.30
C GLY A 207 -12.29 6.67 5.64
N SER A 208 -13.39 5.93 5.67
CA SER A 208 -14.13 5.59 6.89
C SER A 208 -14.62 4.13 6.83
N ILE A 209 -14.91 3.55 7.99
CA ILE A 209 -15.66 2.30 8.09
C ILE A 209 -17.13 2.64 8.34
N GLU A 210 -18.02 2.17 7.48
CA GLU A 210 -19.47 2.38 7.64
C GLU A 210 -20.10 1.36 8.60
N ALA A 211 -19.56 0.14 8.64
CA ALA A 211 -19.97 -0.92 9.56
C ALA A 211 -18.73 -1.71 9.99
N MET A 212 -18.41 -1.65 11.29
CA MET A 212 -17.23 -2.32 11.85
C MET A 212 -17.67 -3.50 12.72
N ASN A 213 -16.99 -4.63 12.55
CA ASN A 213 -17.04 -5.71 13.53
C ASN A 213 -16.44 -5.22 14.86
N ALA A 214 -16.99 -5.64 16.01
CA ALA A 214 -16.57 -5.17 17.33
C ALA A 214 -15.07 -5.37 17.65
N ASN A 215 -14.39 -6.29 16.94
CA ASN A 215 -13.01 -6.68 17.21
C ASN A 215 -11.96 -6.01 16.31
N LEU A 216 -12.36 -5.29 15.26
CA LEU A 216 -11.41 -4.54 14.42
C LEU A 216 -11.23 -3.13 15.00
N SER A 217 -10.08 -2.51 14.76
CA SER A 217 -9.93 -1.07 14.99
C SER A 217 -9.35 -0.42 13.74
N TYR A 218 -9.60 0.87 13.56
CA TYR A 218 -9.03 1.60 12.42
C TYR A 218 -8.61 3.01 12.80
N GLU A 219 -7.58 3.47 12.10
CA GLU A 219 -7.13 4.85 12.09
C GLU A 219 -7.20 5.36 10.65
N SER A 220 -7.70 6.57 10.46
CA SER A 220 -7.81 7.20 9.15
C SER A 220 -7.11 8.54 9.15
N SER A 221 -6.31 8.76 8.12
CA SER A 221 -5.57 9.98 7.85
C SER A 221 -5.76 10.39 6.39
N VAL A 222 -5.07 11.46 5.99
CA VAL A 222 -5.06 11.92 4.60
C VAL A 222 -4.46 10.83 3.72
N ARG A 223 -5.26 10.30 2.78
CA ARG A 223 -4.87 9.28 1.79
C ARG A 223 -4.45 7.91 2.35
N LEU A 224 -4.50 7.69 3.66
CA LEU A 224 -4.16 6.41 4.27
C LEU A 224 -5.14 6.07 5.39
N MET A 225 -5.71 4.88 5.28
CA MET A 225 -6.43 4.21 6.34
C MET A 225 -5.67 2.97 6.77
N THR A 226 -5.63 2.73 8.08
CA THR A 226 -5.02 1.55 8.68
C THR A 226 -6.08 0.79 9.44
N LEU A 227 -6.37 -0.45 9.05
CA LEU A 227 -7.16 -1.41 9.83
C LEU A 227 -6.22 -2.29 10.64
N THR A 228 -6.46 -2.41 11.93
CA THR A 228 -5.72 -3.29 12.83
C THR A 228 -6.53 -4.55 13.12
N ILE A 229 -5.89 -5.70 12.89
CA ILE A 229 -6.43 -7.05 13.05
C ILE A 229 -5.91 -7.58 14.39
N PRO A 230 -6.79 -7.90 15.35
CA PRO A 230 -6.39 -8.26 16.71
C PRO A 230 -5.63 -9.59 16.77
N SER A 231 -5.97 -10.54 15.89
CA SER A 231 -5.37 -11.88 15.84
C SER A 231 -4.28 -11.96 14.77
N GLY A 232 -3.03 -12.17 15.21
CA GLY A 232 -1.87 -12.33 14.33
C GLY A 232 -0.63 -11.78 15.01
N GLY A 233 0.07 -12.63 15.76
CA GLY A 233 1.35 -12.25 16.35
C GLY A 233 2.50 -12.38 15.34
N VAL A 234 3.64 -11.79 15.69
CA VAL A 234 4.84 -11.70 14.86
C VAL A 234 5.22 -13.07 14.29
N SER A 235 5.07 -13.23 12.97
CA SER A 235 5.63 -14.38 12.26
C SER A 235 7.14 -14.38 12.47
N GLY A 236 7.74 -15.49 12.92
CA GLY A 236 9.17 -15.57 13.20
C GLY A 236 10.08 -15.16 12.03
N ILE A 237 9.54 -15.19 10.81
CA ILE A 237 10.18 -14.68 9.59
C ILE A 237 10.51 -13.18 9.71
N ILE A 238 9.61 -12.37 10.28
CA ILE A 238 9.78 -10.92 10.40
C ILE A 238 10.87 -10.59 11.40
N THR A 239 10.87 -11.25 12.55
CA THR A 239 11.90 -11.07 13.59
C THR A 239 13.28 -11.47 13.04
N ALA A 240 13.38 -12.60 12.36
CA ALA A 240 14.62 -13.07 11.76
C ALA A 240 15.13 -12.13 10.66
N ASP A 241 14.23 -11.66 9.78
CA ASP A 241 14.58 -10.76 8.69
C ASP A 241 15.00 -9.37 9.20
N MET A 242 14.31 -8.83 10.22
CA MET A 242 14.71 -7.58 10.87
C MET A 242 16.06 -7.70 11.55
N LEU A 243 16.31 -8.78 12.29
CA LEU A 243 17.61 -9.03 12.91
C LEU A 243 18.72 -9.09 11.86
N THR A 244 18.48 -9.83 10.77
CA THR A 244 19.42 -9.96 9.66
C THR A 244 19.67 -8.62 8.95
N ALA A 245 18.62 -7.85 8.69
CA ALA A 245 18.73 -6.53 8.06
C ALA A 245 19.53 -5.56 8.92
N VAL A 246 19.27 -5.52 10.24
CA VAL A 246 20.03 -4.70 11.19
C VAL A 246 21.48 -5.15 11.28
N SER A 247 21.75 -6.46 11.31
CA SER A 247 23.13 -6.99 11.30
C SER A 247 23.88 -6.60 10.03
N LEU A 248 23.26 -6.73 8.86
CA LEU A 248 23.88 -6.35 7.57
C LEU A 248 24.14 -4.84 7.51
N ALA A 249 23.19 -4.01 7.95
CA ALA A 249 23.37 -2.57 8.05
C ALA A 249 24.52 -2.20 9.00
N GLY A 250 24.60 -2.86 10.15
CA GLY A 250 25.68 -2.67 11.12
C GLY A 250 27.06 -3.00 10.54
N ILE A 251 27.19 -4.15 9.84
CA ILE A 251 28.42 -4.54 9.14
C ILE A 251 28.78 -3.49 8.08
N GLY A 252 27.80 -3.02 7.30
CA GLY A 252 28.00 -2.00 6.28
C GLY A 252 28.52 -0.67 6.86
N ILE A 253 27.97 -0.23 8.00
CA ILE A 253 28.42 0.99 8.70
C ILE A 253 29.85 0.83 9.20
N VAL A 254 30.19 -0.31 9.81
CA VAL A 254 31.56 -0.58 10.27
C VAL A 254 32.53 -0.59 9.10
N ALA A 255 32.20 -1.28 8.01
CA ALA A 255 33.02 -1.33 6.79
C ALA A 255 33.21 0.05 6.18
N ALA A 256 32.15 0.85 6.05
CA ALA A 256 32.23 2.22 5.55
C ALA A 256 33.09 3.12 6.45
N THR A 257 32.97 2.97 7.77
CA THR A 257 33.77 3.73 8.74
C THR A 257 35.25 3.36 8.62
N VAL A 258 35.58 2.07 8.53
CA VAL A 258 36.95 1.59 8.31
C VAL A 258 37.51 2.11 6.98
N PHE A 259 36.72 2.05 5.91
CA PHE A 259 37.11 2.54 4.59
C PHE A 259 37.39 4.06 4.58
N ILE A 260 36.53 4.87 5.22
CA ILE A 260 36.74 6.32 5.36
C ILE A 260 38.00 6.60 6.18
N LEU A 261 38.21 5.86 7.27
CA LEU A 261 39.38 6.06 8.13
C LEU A 261 40.69 5.60 7.46
N GLN A 262 40.64 4.57 6.61
CA GLN A 262 41.75 4.19 5.71
C GLN A 262 42.04 5.28 4.68
N ARG A 263 41.02 5.77 3.96
CA ARG A 263 41.19 6.81 2.92
C ARG A 263 41.71 8.13 3.49
N THR A 264 41.38 8.44 4.75
CA THR A 264 41.85 9.64 5.45
C THR A 264 43.20 9.43 6.17
N ASN A 265 43.89 8.30 5.93
CA ASN A 265 45.17 7.93 6.54
C ASN A 265 45.16 7.94 8.09
N ARG A 266 43.99 7.76 8.71
CA ARG A 266 43.86 7.71 10.17
C ARG A 266 44.08 6.32 10.76
N ILE A 267 43.98 5.28 9.93
CA ILE A 267 44.34 3.90 10.29
C ILE A 267 44.95 3.23 9.07
N HIS A 268 46.01 2.46 9.30
CA HIS A 268 46.57 1.54 8.32
C HIS A 268 46.15 0.12 8.72
N VAL A 269 45.09 -0.39 8.09
CA VAL A 269 44.72 -1.80 8.22
C VAL A 269 45.45 -2.54 7.10
N SER A 270 46.56 -3.22 7.42
CA SER A 270 47.25 -4.03 6.43
C SER A 270 46.43 -5.29 6.16
N LEU A 271 45.93 -5.40 4.92
CA LEU A 271 45.22 -6.59 4.45
C LEU A 271 46.09 -7.85 4.62
N ASP A 272 47.41 -7.73 4.52
CA ASP A 272 48.36 -8.82 4.73
C ASP A 272 48.31 -9.40 6.16
N ARG A 273 48.03 -8.56 7.17
CA ARG A 273 47.97 -9.01 8.58
C ARG A 273 46.63 -9.69 8.90
N ILE A 274 45.54 -9.28 8.25
CA ILE A 274 44.26 -9.99 8.35
C ILE A 274 44.36 -11.34 7.63
N ARG A 275 45.03 -11.38 6.47
CA ARG A 275 45.25 -12.61 5.70
C ARG A 275 46.14 -13.60 6.45
N SER A 276 47.22 -13.13 7.08
CA SER A 276 48.07 -13.98 7.92
C SER A 276 47.32 -14.50 9.15
N MET A 277 46.46 -13.70 9.78
CA MET A 277 45.63 -14.14 10.91
C MET A 277 44.54 -15.15 10.51
N LEU A 278 43.98 -15.04 9.29
CA LEU A 278 43.01 -16.00 8.78
C LEU A 278 43.66 -17.33 8.36
N GLN A 279 44.88 -17.28 7.80
CA GLN A 279 45.66 -18.49 7.50
C GLN A 279 46.10 -19.22 8.77
N GLN A 280 46.60 -18.48 9.77
CA GLN A 280 47.01 -19.05 11.05
C GLN A 280 45.83 -19.71 11.81
N ARG A 281 44.61 -19.19 11.65
CA ARG A 281 43.39 -19.84 12.19
C ARG A 281 42.91 -21.06 11.41
N GLN A 282 43.23 -21.19 10.13
CA GLN A 282 42.96 -22.42 9.37
C GLN A 282 43.94 -23.53 9.76
N GLU A 283 45.19 -23.18 10.08
CA GLU A 283 46.20 -24.13 10.56
C GLU A 283 45.97 -24.60 12.00
N GLU A 284 45.39 -23.76 12.87
CA GLU A 284 45.02 -24.14 14.25
C GLU A 284 43.67 -24.89 14.35
N GLY A 285 42.94 -25.02 13.24
CA GLY A 285 41.60 -25.62 13.19
C GLY A 285 41.54 -27.06 12.67
N GLU A 286 42.64 -27.63 12.18
CA GLU A 286 42.74 -29.06 11.87
C GLU A 286 43.27 -29.79 13.11
N PRO A 287 42.44 -30.58 13.82
CA PRO A 287 42.99 -31.56 14.76
C PRO A 287 43.76 -32.61 13.96
N GLU A 288 45.02 -32.84 14.32
CA GLU A 288 45.69 -34.08 13.93
C GLU A 288 44.89 -35.27 14.49
N SER A 289 44.52 -36.16 13.56
CA SER A 289 43.83 -37.46 13.70
C SER A 289 42.31 -37.47 13.89
#